data_AF-A0AAV4G200-F1
#
_entry.id   AF-A0AAV4G200-F1
#
_cell.length_a   1.000
_cell.length_b   1.000
_cell.length_c   1.000
_cell.angle_alpha   90.00
_cell.angle_beta   90.00
_cell.angle_gamma   90.00
#
_symmetry.space_group_name_H-M   'P 1'
#
loop_
_entity.id
_entity.type
_entity.pdbx_description
1 polymer ?
#
loop_
_entity_poly.entity_id
_entity_poly.type
_entity_poly.pdbx_seq_one_letter_code
_entity_poly.pdbx_strand_id
1 'polypeptide(L)'
;MANSLKEVLVSTAEEVLGRKRRTIQPWVTNEVLDLCDKRRELRKRKFGSNVAMENYQLANKAVRKKMKEAKEKWIDDQCVAIEQGMSSGKSKQAFSTLKMLTKTF
;
A
#
# COMPACT_ATOMS: atom_id res chain seq x y z
N MET A 1 -28.95 25.32 -0.57
CA MET A 1 -28.50 24.27 -1.50
C MET A 1 -28.66 22.95 -0.79
N ALA A 2 -29.67 22.15 -1.18
CA ALA A 2 -29.93 20.87 -0.53
C ALA A 2 -28.95 19.83 -1.10
N ASN A 3 -27.99 19.38 -0.29
CA ASN A 3 -27.19 18.21 -0.63
C ASN A 3 -28.15 17.02 -0.78
N SER A 4 -27.98 16.25 -1.84
CA SER A 4 -28.77 15.04 -2.04
C SER A 4 -28.54 14.08 -0.86
N LEU A 5 -29.56 13.32 -0.44
CA LEU A 5 -29.46 12.38 0.69
C LEU A 5 -28.21 11.48 0.59
N LYS A 6 -27.86 11.08 -0.64
CA LYS A 6 -26.67 10.28 -0.95
C LYS A 6 -25.38 10.99 -0.55
N GLU A 7 -25.23 12.28 -0.81
CA GLU A 7 -24.03 13.05 -0.46
C GLU A 7 -23.87 13.19 1.05
N VAL A 8 -24.98 13.43 1.75
CA VAL A 8 -24.97 13.51 3.23
C VAL A 8 -24.53 12.18 3.81
N LEU A 9 -25.13 11.07 3.36
CA LEU A 9 -24.78 9.73 3.83
C LEU A 9 -23.31 9.38 3.54
N VAL A 10 -22.82 9.65 2.33
CA VAL A 10 -21.41 9.40 1.98
C VAL A 10 -20.47 10.28 2.80
N SER A 11 -20.78 11.56 3.00
CA SER A 11 -19.96 12.47 3.82
C SER A 11 -19.89 12.01 5.28
N THR A 12 -21.04 11.65 5.87
CA THR A 12 -21.06 11.14 7.26
C THR A 12 -20.31 9.82 7.40
N ALA A 13 -20.40 8.93 6.40
CA ALA A 13 -19.66 7.68 6.40
C ALA A 13 -18.15 7.92 6.24
N GLU A 14 -17.73 8.85 5.38
CA GLU A 14 -16.31 9.20 5.21
C GLU A 14 -15.72 9.87 6.47
N GLU A 15 -16.51 10.65 7.20
CA GLU A 15 -16.09 11.27 8.46
C GLU A 15 -15.94 10.26 9.60
N VAL A 16 -16.93 9.39 9.79
CA VAL A 16 -16.96 8.42 10.91
C VAL A 16 -16.06 7.21 10.64
N LEU A 17 -16.11 6.66 9.42
CA LEU A 17 -15.42 5.40 9.07
C LEU A 17 -14.11 5.64 8.31
N GLY A 18 -13.89 6.84 7.79
CA GLY A 18 -12.79 7.12 6.89
C GLY A 18 -13.00 6.53 5.50
N ARG A 19 -12.23 7.03 4.52
CA ARG A 19 -12.29 6.51 3.15
C ARG A 19 -11.42 5.27 3.00
N LYS A 20 -12.02 4.12 2.67
CA LYS A 20 -11.26 2.89 2.37
C LYS A 20 -10.38 3.12 1.14
N ARG A 21 -9.06 3.12 1.34
CA ARG A 21 -8.11 3.21 0.22
C ARG A 21 -8.16 1.93 -0.59
N ARG A 22 -8.17 2.06 -1.92
CA ARG A 22 -8.09 0.91 -2.82
C ARG A 22 -6.66 0.38 -2.83
N THR A 23 -6.45 -0.77 -2.21
CA THR A 23 -5.17 -1.47 -2.27
C THR A 23 -5.12 -2.33 -3.53
N ILE A 24 -4.24 -1.97 -4.48
CA ILE A 24 -4.08 -2.73 -5.74
C ILE A 24 -3.27 -4.00 -5.51
N GLN A 25 -2.29 -3.94 -4.61
CA GLN A 25 -1.38 -5.04 -4.30
C GLN A 25 -1.50 -5.40 -2.81
N PRO A 26 -1.57 -6.70 -2.45
CA PRO A 26 -1.81 -7.13 -1.07
C PRO A 26 -0.71 -6.73 -0.08
N TRP A 27 0.51 -6.44 -0.55
CA TRP A 27 1.64 -6.02 0.29
C TRP A 27 1.71 -4.51 0.55
N VAL A 28 0.84 -3.69 -0.06
CA VAL A 28 0.87 -2.25 0.14
C VAL A 28 0.15 -1.91 1.45
N THR A 29 0.93 -1.45 2.44
CA THR A 29 0.41 -1.02 3.74
C THR A 29 -0.08 0.43 3.72
N ASN A 30 -0.94 0.80 4.68
CA ASN A 30 -1.40 2.18 4.83
C ASN A 30 -0.24 3.16 5.04
N GLU A 31 0.82 2.75 5.75
CA GLU A 31 2.04 3.57 5.92
C GLU A 31 2.70 3.94 4.59
N VAL A 32 2.78 3.01 3.64
CA VAL A 32 3.33 3.27 2.30
C VAL A 32 2.44 4.24 1.54
N LEU A 33 1.12 4.12 1.69
CA LEU A 33 0.16 5.04 1.08
C LEU A 33 0.28 6.45 1.66
N ASP A 34 0.45 6.59 2.98
CA ASP A 34 0.65 7.89 3.64
C ASP A 34 1.94 8.57 3.20
N LEU A 35 3.03 7.80 3.04
CA LEU A 35 4.27 8.31 2.46
C LEU A 35 4.09 8.74 1.00
N CYS A 36 3.28 8.02 0.23
CA CYS A 36 2.94 8.40 -1.14
C CYS A 36 2.15 9.72 -1.19
N ASP A 37 1.22 9.93 -0.27
CA ASP A 37 0.43 11.16 -0.16
C ASP A 37 1.32 12.33 0.26
N LYS A 38 2.21 12.13 1.25
CA LYS A 38 3.21 13.14 1.64
C LYS A 38 4.13 13.53 0.47
N ARG A 39 4.61 12.55 -0.30
CA ARG A 39 5.40 12.80 -1.50
C ARG A 39 4.59 13.55 -2.57
N ARG A 40 3.29 13.28 -2.70
CA ARG A 40 2.39 13.96 -3.66
C ARG A 40 2.23 15.43 -3.31
N GLU A 41 2.06 15.76 -2.03
CA GLU A 41 2.00 17.15 -1.58
C GLU A 41 3.33 17.89 -1.80
N LEU A 42 4.46 17.24 -1.49
CA LEU A 42 5.79 17.80 -1.75
C LEU A 42 6.04 17.99 -3.26
N ARG A 43 5.50 17.12 -4.12
CA ARG A 43 5.63 17.23 -5.58
C ARG A 43 5.00 18.53 -6.10
N LYS A 44 3.88 18.99 -5.52
CA LYS A 44 3.22 20.24 -5.93
C LYS A 44 4.08 21.47 -5.64
N ARG A 45 4.92 21.41 -4.59
CA ARG A 45 5.73 22.53 -4.10
C ARG A 45 7.21 22.47 -4.50
N LYS A 46 7.63 21.40 -5.18
CA LYS A 46 9.05 21.09 -5.44
C LYS A 46 9.81 22.12 -6.27
N PHE A 47 9.14 22.94 -7.07
CA PHE A 47 9.76 23.94 -7.95
C PHE A 47 9.97 25.30 -7.26
N GLY A 48 9.53 25.47 -6.02
CA GLY A 48 9.58 26.76 -5.32
C GLY A 48 10.93 27.09 -4.65
N SER A 49 11.79 26.09 -4.39
CA SER A 49 13.10 26.29 -3.74
C SER A 49 13.95 25.03 -3.84
N ASN A 50 15.27 25.16 -3.72
CA ASN A 50 16.20 24.02 -3.65
C ASN A 50 15.88 23.11 -2.43
N VAL A 51 15.51 23.70 -1.30
CA VAL A 51 15.09 22.95 -0.09
C VAL A 51 13.80 22.15 -0.34
N ALA A 52 12.88 22.69 -1.15
CA ALA A 52 11.66 21.98 -1.52
C ALA A 52 11.95 20.80 -2.46
N MET A 53 12.95 20.95 -3.35
CA MET A 53 13.42 19.86 -4.21
C MET A 53 14.08 18.75 -3.39
N GLU A 54 14.96 19.09 -2.45
CA GLU A 54 15.62 18.12 -1.58
C GLU A 54 14.61 17.32 -0.73
N ASN A 55 13.66 18.00 -0.10
CA ASN A 55 12.57 17.36 0.66
C ASN A 55 11.76 16.39 -0.21
N TYR A 56 11.46 16.75 -1.46
CA TYR A 56 10.80 15.84 -2.39
C TYR A 56 11.67 14.62 -2.72
N GLN A 57 12.98 14.79 -2.94
CA GLN A 57 13.89 13.70 -3.22
C GLN A 57 14.00 12.73 -2.04
N LEU A 58 14.14 13.25 -0.82
CA LEU A 58 14.16 12.45 0.42
C LEU A 58 12.86 11.66 0.60
N ALA A 59 11.71 12.31 0.43
CA ALA A 59 10.41 11.63 0.50
C ALA A 59 10.26 10.56 -0.59
N ASN A 60 10.74 10.82 -1.81
CA ASN A 60 10.72 9.84 -2.90
C ASN A 60 11.63 8.64 -2.62
N LYS A 61 12.81 8.85 -2.02
CA LYS A 61 13.71 7.78 -1.59
C LYS A 61 13.08 6.95 -0.47
N ALA A 62 12.46 7.60 0.52
CA ALA A 62 11.76 6.92 1.61
C ALA A 62 10.61 6.04 1.11
N VAL A 63 9.78 6.56 0.20
CA VAL A 63 8.69 5.77 -0.43
C VAL A 63 9.25 4.54 -1.14
N ARG A 64 10.29 4.69 -1.97
CA ARG A 64 10.89 3.56 -2.69
C ARG A 64 11.46 2.50 -1.73
N LYS A 65 12.16 2.93 -0.68
CA LYS A 65 12.73 2.05 0.34
C LYS A 65 11.62 1.26 1.04
N LYS A 66 10.61 1.95 1.57
CA LYS A 66 9.50 1.33 2.30
C LYS A 66 8.66 0.40 1.43
N MET A 67 8.44 0.76 0.17
CA MET A 67 7.71 -0.09 -0.77
C MET A 67 8.48 -1.38 -1.11
N LYS A 68 9.81 -1.30 -1.19
CA LYS A 68 10.67 -2.48 -1.34
C LYS A 68 10.61 -3.37 -0.09
N GLU A 69 10.80 -2.80 1.09
CA GLU A 69 10.75 -3.53 2.37
C GLU A 69 9.39 -4.21 2.58
N ALA A 70 8.29 -3.53 2.30
CA ALA A 70 6.94 -4.09 2.43
C ALA A 70 6.71 -5.26 1.47
N LYS A 71 7.22 -5.15 0.22
CA LYS A 71 7.14 -6.23 -0.77
C LYS A 71 8.00 -7.43 -0.36
N GLU A 72 9.24 -7.19 0.07
CA GLU A 72 10.15 -8.26 0.51
C GLU A 72 9.57 -9.00 1.71
N LYS A 73 9.11 -8.28 2.74
CA LYS A 73 8.47 -8.87 3.91
C LYS A 73 7.26 -9.72 3.54
N TRP A 74 6.40 -9.23 2.64
CA TRP A 74 5.23 -10.00 2.20
C TRP A 74 5.62 -11.29 1.47
N ILE A 75 6.64 -11.24 0.60
CA ILE A 75 7.15 -12.44 -0.08
C ILE A 75 7.68 -13.43 0.95
N ASP A 76 8.45 -12.96 1.92
CA ASP A 76 9.02 -13.79 3.00
C ASP A 76 7.92 -14.47 3.82
N ASP A 77 6.89 -13.71 4.21
CA ASP A 77 5.70 -14.25 4.90
C ASP A 77 4.98 -15.31 4.04
N GLN A 78 4.90 -15.12 2.71
CA GLN A 78 4.32 -16.13 1.82
C GLN A 78 5.19 -17.40 1.74
N CYS A 79 6.51 -17.27 1.69
CA CYS A 79 7.44 -18.40 1.69
C CYS A 79 7.30 -19.23 2.98
N VAL A 80 7.29 -18.57 4.14
CA VAL A 80 7.10 -19.23 5.44
C VAL A 80 5.75 -19.96 5.48
N ALA A 81 4.68 -19.33 4.98
CA ALA A 81 3.36 -19.98 4.91
C ALA A 81 3.34 -21.20 3.99
N ILE A 82 4.09 -21.18 2.88
CA ILE A 82 4.25 -22.31 1.97
C ILE A 82 4.98 -23.45 2.66
N GLU A 83 6.11 -23.18 3.31
CA GLU A 83 6.90 -24.20 4.02
C GLU A 83 6.08 -24.88 5.13
N GLN A 84 5.42 -24.08 5.98
CA GLN A 84 4.55 -24.60 7.03
C GLN A 84 3.37 -25.41 6.47
N GLY A 85 2.80 -24.95 5.35
CA GLY A 85 1.73 -25.66 4.64
C GLY A 85 2.18 -27.02 4.10
N MET A 86 3.40 -27.11 3.58
CA MET A 86 3.98 -28.36 3.11
C MET A 86 4.27 -29.32 4.26
N SER A 87 4.86 -28.84 5.37
CA SER A 87 5.14 -29.65 6.56
C SER A 87 3.86 -30.14 7.26
N SER A 88 2.78 -29.37 7.23
CA SER A 88 1.51 -29.69 7.89
C SER A 88 0.53 -30.51 7.03
N GLY A 89 0.94 -30.97 5.84
CA GLY A 89 0.09 -31.72 4.92
C GLY A 89 -0.96 -30.89 4.16
N LYS A 90 -0.90 -29.55 4.23
CA LYS A 90 -1.75 -28.61 3.46
C LYS A 90 -1.13 -28.28 2.10
N SER A 91 -0.57 -29.27 1.42
CA SER A 91 0.18 -29.11 0.16
C SER A 91 -0.63 -28.38 -0.93
N LYS A 92 -1.94 -28.66 -1.06
CA LYS A 92 -2.80 -27.98 -2.03
C LYS A 92 -2.85 -26.45 -1.83
N GLN A 93 -2.90 -25.99 -0.58
CA GLN A 93 -2.91 -24.56 -0.27
C GLN A 93 -1.54 -23.94 -0.58
N ALA A 94 -0.46 -24.60 -0.18
CA ALA A 94 0.91 -24.17 -0.48
C ALA A 94 1.20 -24.07 -1.99
N PHE A 95 0.71 -25.02 -2.80
CA PHE A 95 0.83 -24.94 -4.26
C PHE A 95 0.01 -23.79 -4.86
N SER A 96 -1.16 -23.48 -4.28
CA SER A 96 -1.99 -22.37 -4.76
C SER A 96 -1.37 -21.00 -4.50
N THR A 97 -0.74 -20.81 -3.34
CA THR A 97 0.00 -19.59 -3.00
C THR A 97 1.27 -19.48 -3.83
N LEU A 98 2.00 -20.58 -4.03
CA LEU A 98 3.15 -20.61 -4.95
C LEU A 98 2.76 -20.20 -6.37
N LYS A 99 1.66 -20.75 -6.90
CA LYS A 99 1.14 -20.39 -8.23
C LYS A 99 0.70 -18.93 -8.31
N MET A 100 0.16 -18.38 -7.23
CA MET A 100 -0.16 -16.95 -7.14
C MET A 100 1.11 -16.11 -7.23
N LEU A 101 2.16 -16.46 -6.49
CA LEU A 101 3.45 -15.77 -6.55
C LEU A 101 4.00 -15.80 -7.98
N THR A 102 4.15 -16.97 -8.60
CA THR A 102 4.74 -17.10 -9.95
C THR A 102 3.97 -16.36 -11.05
N LYS A 103 2.64 -16.21 -10.93
CA LYS A 103 1.84 -15.45 -11.92
C LYS A 103 1.90 -13.94 -11.75
N THR A 104 2.30 -13.46 -10.57
CA THR A 104 2.25 -12.02 -10.21
C THR A 104 3.60 -11.34 -10.45
N PHE A 105 4.66 -12.11 -10.72
CA PHE A 105 5.99 -11.65 -11.17
C PHE A 105 6.14 -11.82 -12.67
#